data_AF-A0AAJ1XWF8-F1
#
_entry.id   AF-A0AAJ1XWF8-F1
#
_cell.length_a   1.000
_cell.length_b   1.000
_cell.length_c   1.000
_cell.angle_alpha   90.00
_cell.angle_beta   90.00
_cell.angle_gamma   90.00
#
_symmetry.space_group_name_H-M   'P 1'
#
loop_
_entity.id
_entity.type
_entity.pdbx_description
1 polymer ?
#
loop_
_entity_poly.entity_id
_entity_poly.type
_entity_poly.pdbx_seq_one_letter_code
_entity_poly.pdbx_strand_id
1 'polypeptide(L)'
;INKIGAKYYGYQFNYFSHILTFFLLWFFIPDFGQTVLWLSGSCNYLWMSIIYCSLILFFFTNNEKKSKPSLILMASFISFVAGATNENSGPAALIIWFLFFCYFSFRSRKVRLWQLVALIAGFIGSLSVLEAPGTKIRSNVIITLPKFIANLRQVTSIYFNNYNELLIGILSLLILLLILKILTMKDFVFVSSFFIGSIAAAYSLALAPETPLRAFFGSVIFLIIPFVYLVTIFINSFVKLKLTKFCVLGIIYLVVSVTFLNSYRTAYRDNSITFAQITNNLKKIEKERSNPLIILKVPRSDYNYNAHFQTANLQEDPNHWFNSWMARYYKVKAIKGQFD
;
A
#
# COMPACT_ATOMS: atom_id res chain seq x y z
N ILE A 1 -10.00 -6.30 -16.44
CA ILE A 1 -8.53 -6.15 -16.43
C ILE A 1 -7.89 -6.69 -17.72
N ASN A 2 -8.15 -7.95 -18.12
CA ASN A 2 -7.54 -8.57 -19.32
C ASN A 2 -7.81 -7.83 -20.65
N LYS A 3 -9.03 -7.34 -20.88
CA LYS A 3 -9.35 -6.53 -22.08
C LYS A 3 -8.67 -5.14 -22.08
N ILE A 4 -8.34 -4.59 -20.91
CA ILE A 4 -7.70 -3.28 -20.75
C ILE A 4 -6.18 -3.41 -20.93
N GLY A 5 -5.57 -4.45 -20.33
CA GLY A 5 -4.18 -4.82 -20.55
C GLY A 5 -3.89 -5.10 -22.03
N ALA A 6 -4.75 -5.89 -22.68
CA ALA A 6 -4.62 -6.18 -24.11
C ALA A 6 -4.80 -4.92 -24.98
N LYS A 7 -5.79 -4.06 -24.67
CA LYS A 7 -6.05 -2.83 -25.43
C LYS A 7 -4.92 -1.80 -25.32
N TYR A 8 -4.37 -1.60 -24.13
CA TYR A 8 -3.38 -0.53 -23.91
C TYR A 8 -1.93 -1.01 -23.99
N TYR A 9 -1.63 -2.26 -23.66
CA TYR A 9 -0.25 -2.75 -23.57
C TYR A 9 0.03 -3.93 -24.50
N GLY A 10 -0.95 -4.39 -25.29
CA GLY A 10 -0.75 -5.48 -26.25
C GLY A 10 -0.59 -6.88 -25.62
N TYR A 11 -0.73 -7.00 -24.30
CA TYR A 11 -0.54 -8.26 -23.57
C TYR A 11 -1.75 -8.57 -22.68
N GLN A 12 -2.21 -9.83 -22.67
CA GLN A 12 -3.18 -10.29 -21.68
C GLN A 12 -2.46 -10.45 -20.34
N PHE A 13 -3.01 -9.83 -19.27
CA PHE A 13 -2.61 -10.17 -17.90
C PHE A 13 -3.04 -11.63 -17.65
N ASN A 14 -2.06 -12.52 -17.64
CA ASN A 14 -2.32 -13.95 -17.45
C ASN A 14 -2.49 -14.26 -15.95
N TYR A 15 -2.98 -15.46 -15.63
CA TYR A 15 -3.00 -15.98 -14.25
C TYR A 15 -1.63 -15.81 -13.55
N PHE A 16 -0.56 -15.87 -14.34
CA PHE A 16 0.81 -15.61 -13.89
C PHE A 16 0.94 -14.28 -13.12
N SER A 17 0.53 -13.18 -13.73
CA SER A 17 0.72 -11.84 -13.15
C SER A 17 -0.04 -11.70 -11.84
N HIS A 18 -1.22 -12.32 -11.72
CA HIS A 18 -2.02 -12.28 -10.49
C HIS A 18 -1.36 -13.05 -9.34
N ILE A 19 -0.83 -14.26 -9.61
CA ILE A 19 -0.13 -15.06 -8.61
C ILE A 19 1.17 -14.35 -8.19
N LEU A 20 1.90 -13.77 -9.15
CA LEU A 20 3.10 -12.98 -8.85
C LEU A 20 2.76 -11.78 -7.96
N THR A 21 1.71 -11.03 -8.29
CA THR A 21 1.25 -9.91 -7.46
C THR A 21 0.91 -10.38 -6.05
N PHE A 22 0.22 -11.51 -5.87
CA PHE A 22 -0.09 -12.05 -4.55
C PHE A 22 1.18 -12.29 -3.71
N PHE A 23 2.19 -12.96 -4.28
CA PHE A 23 3.44 -13.21 -3.55
C PHE A 23 4.19 -11.91 -3.24
N LEU A 24 4.25 -10.96 -4.18
CA LEU A 24 4.90 -9.67 -3.93
C LEU A 24 4.19 -8.89 -2.82
N LEU A 25 2.85 -8.90 -2.79
CA LEU A 25 2.10 -8.27 -1.72
C LEU A 25 2.38 -8.95 -0.37
N TRP A 26 2.47 -10.28 -0.33
CA TRP A 26 2.81 -10.99 0.91
C TRP A 26 4.18 -10.56 1.45
N PHE A 27 5.22 -10.58 0.61
CA PHE A 27 6.60 -10.38 1.07
C PHE A 27 7.02 -8.91 1.23
N PHE A 28 6.46 -7.98 0.46
CA PHE A 28 6.93 -6.59 0.44
C PHE A 28 5.98 -5.60 1.12
N ILE A 29 4.74 -5.96 1.44
CA ILE A 29 3.88 -5.06 2.23
C ILE A 29 4.53 -4.82 3.59
N PRO A 30 4.78 -3.55 3.96
CA PRO A 30 5.36 -3.24 5.26
C PRO A 30 4.37 -3.53 6.38
N ASP A 31 4.89 -4.04 7.52
CA ASP A 31 4.12 -4.31 8.73
C ASP A 31 2.75 -4.93 8.44
N PHE A 32 2.71 -6.06 7.72
CA PHE A 32 1.49 -6.69 7.21
C PHE A 32 0.38 -6.79 8.28
N GLY A 33 0.74 -7.12 9.51
CA GLY A 33 -0.17 -7.14 10.64
C GLY A 33 -0.84 -5.78 10.91
N GLN A 34 -0.07 -4.69 10.90
CA GLN A 34 -0.60 -3.34 11.09
C GLN A 34 -1.35 -2.81 9.86
N THR A 35 -0.86 -3.09 8.65
CA THR A 35 -1.36 -2.47 7.42
C THR A 35 -2.51 -3.23 6.76
N VAL A 36 -2.65 -4.54 7.06
CA VAL A 36 -3.66 -5.43 6.45
C VAL A 36 -4.61 -6.02 7.49
N LEU A 37 -4.11 -6.50 8.63
CA LEU A 37 -4.94 -7.23 9.61
C LEU A 37 -5.56 -6.33 10.69
N TRP A 38 -4.81 -5.33 11.17
CA TRP A 38 -5.32 -4.39 12.16
C TRP A 38 -6.33 -3.44 11.51
N LEU A 39 -7.57 -3.44 12.03
CA LEU A 39 -8.70 -2.74 11.41
C LEU A 39 -8.39 -1.29 11.04
N SER A 40 -7.88 -0.49 11.99
CA SER A 40 -7.59 0.92 11.75
C SER A 40 -6.50 1.12 10.68
N GLY A 41 -5.46 0.30 10.69
CA GLY A 41 -4.39 0.38 9.69
C GLY A 41 -4.84 -0.13 8.32
N SER A 42 -5.67 -1.18 8.27
CA SER A 42 -6.26 -1.68 7.02
C SER A 42 -7.10 -0.62 6.32
N CYS A 43 -7.88 0.14 7.10
CA CYS A 43 -8.64 1.28 6.59
C CYS A 43 -7.73 2.40 6.07
N ASN A 44 -6.56 2.62 6.69
CA ASN A 44 -5.64 3.69 6.32
C ASN A 44 -4.70 3.34 5.15
N TYR A 45 -4.47 2.05 4.89
CA TYR A 45 -3.48 1.59 3.90
C TYR A 45 -4.08 0.64 2.86
N LEU A 46 -4.52 -0.55 3.26
CA LEU A 46 -5.04 -1.58 2.35
C LEU A 46 -6.22 -1.06 1.51
N TRP A 47 -7.29 -0.61 2.17
CA TRP A 47 -8.49 -0.16 1.46
C TRP A 47 -8.25 1.12 0.67
N MET A 48 -7.41 2.02 1.19
CA MET A 48 -6.99 3.23 0.48
C MET A 48 -6.26 2.90 -0.82
N SER A 49 -5.49 1.81 -0.84
CA SER A 49 -4.79 1.38 -2.05
C SER A 49 -5.68 0.97 -3.20
N ILE A 50 -6.83 0.39 -2.88
CA ILE A 50 -7.83 0.06 -3.89
C ILE A 50 -8.37 1.34 -4.52
N ILE A 51 -8.58 2.39 -3.74
CA ILE A 51 -9.12 3.68 -4.20
C ILE A 51 -8.11 4.38 -5.12
N TYR A 52 -6.87 4.61 -4.68
CA TYR A 52 -5.90 5.33 -5.51
C TYR A 52 -5.42 4.52 -6.73
N CYS A 53 -5.40 3.18 -6.66
CA CYS A 53 -5.17 2.35 -7.85
C CYS A 53 -6.37 2.38 -8.81
N SER A 54 -7.60 2.46 -8.29
CA SER A 54 -8.81 2.62 -9.11
C SER A 54 -8.80 3.94 -9.87
N LEU A 55 -8.28 5.02 -9.27
CA LEU A 55 -8.05 6.28 -9.97
C LEU A 55 -7.13 6.09 -11.19
N ILE A 56 -5.96 5.48 -11.00
CA ILE A 56 -5.00 5.27 -12.10
C ILE A 56 -5.60 4.36 -13.18
N LEU A 57 -6.31 3.30 -12.80
CA LEU A 57 -7.02 2.44 -13.74
C LEU A 57 -8.13 3.19 -14.49
N PHE A 58 -8.87 4.05 -13.80
CA PHE A 58 -9.91 4.88 -14.39
C PHE A 58 -9.34 5.81 -15.46
N PHE A 59 -8.17 6.41 -15.22
CA PHE A 59 -7.46 7.19 -16.23
C PHE A 59 -7.22 6.37 -17.49
N PHE A 60 -6.57 5.20 -17.38
CA PHE A 60 -6.24 4.38 -18.55
C PHE A 60 -7.47 3.91 -19.32
N THR A 61 -8.55 3.54 -18.62
CA THR A 61 -9.79 3.05 -19.25
C THR A 61 -10.60 4.14 -19.96
N ASN A 62 -10.46 5.39 -19.56
CA ASN A 62 -11.26 6.50 -20.07
C ASN A 62 -10.44 7.56 -20.81
N ASN A 63 -9.10 7.47 -20.84
CA ASN A 63 -8.19 8.49 -21.37
C ASN A 63 -8.63 9.02 -22.74
N GLU A 64 -9.12 8.14 -23.63
CA GLU A 64 -9.51 8.53 -24.99
C GLU A 64 -10.89 9.20 -25.10
N LYS A 65 -11.77 9.04 -24.11
CA LYS A 65 -13.17 9.47 -24.15
C LYS A 65 -13.29 11.00 -24.12
N LYS A 66 -14.23 11.54 -24.90
CA LYS A 66 -14.57 12.98 -24.87
C LYS A 66 -15.21 13.35 -23.53
N SER A 67 -15.02 14.59 -23.11
CA SER A 67 -15.66 15.13 -21.90
C SER A 67 -17.17 15.11 -22.03
N LYS A 68 -17.84 14.46 -21.07
CA LYS A 68 -19.30 14.51 -20.85
C LYS A 68 -19.53 14.85 -19.38
N PRO A 69 -20.63 15.53 -19.00
CA PRO A 69 -20.89 15.90 -17.61
C PRO A 69 -20.79 14.73 -16.63
N SER A 70 -21.35 13.56 -16.97
CA SER A 70 -21.27 12.35 -16.14
C SER A 70 -19.85 11.82 -15.96
N LEU A 71 -19.00 11.89 -17.00
CA LEU A 71 -17.60 11.48 -16.92
C LEU A 71 -16.80 12.45 -16.06
N ILE A 72 -17.05 13.76 -16.20
CA ILE A 72 -16.41 14.79 -15.37
C ILE A 72 -16.76 14.54 -13.91
N LEU A 73 -18.06 14.42 -13.59
CA LEU A 73 -18.52 14.19 -12.23
C LEU A 73 -17.91 12.92 -11.61
N MET A 74 -17.96 11.79 -12.34
CA MET A 74 -17.39 10.53 -11.87
C MET A 74 -15.87 10.61 -11.67
N ALA A 75 -15.15 11.17 -12.65
CA ALA A 75 -13.70 11.31 -12.57
C ALA A 75 -13.28 12.22 -11.42
N SER A 76 -13.98 13.34 -11.23
CA SER A 76 -13.75 14.26 -10.12
C SER A 76 -14.05 13.63 -8.77
N PHE A 77 -15.14 12.88 -8.64
CA PHE A 77 -15.44 12.17 -7.40
C PHE A 77 -14.36 11.14 -7.05
N ILE A 78 -14.00 10.26 -7.99
CA ILE A 78 -12.96 9.24 -7.76
C ILE A 78 -11.61 9.89 -7.43
N SER A 79 -11.26 10.97 -8.15
CA SER A 79 -10.00 11.70 -7.91
C SER A 79 -9.98 12.40 -6.55
N PHE A 80 -11.07 13.07 -6.16
CA PHE A 80 -11.20 13.66 -4.84
C PHE A 80 -11.03 12.60 -3.74
N VAL A 81 -11.76 11.49 -3.82
CA VAL A 81 -11.68 10.42 -2.81
C VAL A 81 -10.29 9.79 -2.79
N ALA A 82 -9.65 9.58 -3.95
CA ALA A 82 -8.28 9.08 -4.05
C ALA A 82 -7.25 10.05 -3.44
N GLY A 83 -7.39 11.35 -3.69
CA GLY A 83 -6.57 12.38 -3.07
C GLY A 83 -6.77 12.43 -1.55
N ALA A 84 -8.00 12.20 -1.09
CA ALA A 84 -8.41 12.22 0.31
C ALA A 84 -8.15 10.91 1.08
N THR A 85 -7.31 10.01 0.55
CA THR A 85 -7.04 8.71 1.18
C THR A 85 -6.01 8.78 2.31
N ASN A 86 -4.80 9.22 1.98
CA ASN A 86 -3.64 9.23 2.87
C ASN A 86 -2.74 10.41 2.49
N GLU A 87 -2.12 11.04 3.49
CA GLU A 87 -1.24 12.21 3.36
C GLU A 87 -0.06 12.01 2.38
N ASN A 88 0.38 10.76 2.15
CA ASN A 88 1.48 10.48 1.23
C ASN A 88 1.04 9.83 -0.09
N SER A 89 0.23 8.78 0.00
CA SER A 89 -0.05 7.87 -1.12
C SER A 89 -1.10 8.45 -2.08
N GLY A 90 -2.06 9.22 -1.55
CA GLY A 90 -3.05 9.94 -2.35
C GLY A 90 -2.38 10.98 -3.28
N PRO A 91 -1.61 11.94 -2.75
CA PRO A 91 -0.84 12.89 -3.55
C PRO A 91 0.10 12.22 -4.56
N ALA A 92 0.78 11.15 -4.16
CA ALA A 92 1.66 10.39 -5.06
C ALA A 92 0.89 9.75 -6.24
N ALA A 93 -0.32 9.24 -6.02
CA ALA A 93 -1.18 8.76 -7.11
C ALA A 93 -1.61 9.88 -8.07
N LEU A 94 -1.84 11.09 -7.55
CA LEU A 94 -2.13 12.26 -8.38
C LEU A 94 -0.91 12.71 -9.21
N ILE A 95 0.30 12.58 -8.66
CA ILE A 95 1.54 12.78 -9.43
C ILE A 95 1.62 11.76 -10.57
N ILE A 96 1.37 10.48 -10.31
CA ILE A 96 1.32 9.44 -11.36
C ILE A 96 0.29 9.81 -12.44
N TRP A 97 -0.93 10.20 -12.04
CA TRP A 97 -1.96 10.67 -12.96
C TRP A 97 -1.48 11.86 -13.79
N PHE A 98 -0.87 12.86 -13.15
CA PHE A 98 -0.38 14.06 -13.82
C PHE A 98 0.67 13.75 -14.88
N LEU A 99 1.62 12.85 -14.58
CA LEU A 99 2.63 12.41 -15.54
C LEU A 99 2.00 11.72 -16.75
N PHE A 100 1.01 10.84 -16.52
CA PHE A 100 0.25 10.24 -17.62
C PHE A 100 -0.56 11.26 -18.41
N PHE A 101 -1.23 12.18 -17.72
CA PHE A 101 -1.97 13.27 -18.34
C PHE A 101 -1.06 14.09 -19.27
N CYS A 102 0.13 14.49 -18.82
CA CYS A 102 1.11 15.22 -19.62
C CYS A 102 1.53 14.42 -20.86
N TYR A 103 1.91 13.15 -20.70
CA TYR A 103 2.34 12.30 -21.80
C TYR A 103 1.25 12.11 -22.87
N PHE A 104 0.04 11.75 -22.45
CA PHE A 104 -1.06 11.48 -23.40
C PHE A 104 -1.62 12.75 -24.02
N SER A 105 -1.65 13.87 -23.29
CA SER A 105 -2.08 15.16 -23.84
C SER A 105 -1.10 15.67 -24.89
N PHE A 106 0.21 15.53 -24.63
CA PHE A 106 1.25 15.89 -25.59
C PHE A 106 1.15 15.04 -26.86
N ARG A 107 1.03 13.70 -26.72
CA ARG A 107 0.98 12.78 -27.86
C ARG A 107 -0.29 12.91 -28.69
N SER A 108 -1.44 13.14 -28.05
CA SER A 108 -2.71 13.30 -28.75
C SER A 108 -2.99 14.73 -29.21
N ARG A 109 -2.12 15.70 -28.85
CA ARG A 109 -2.33 17.15 -29.03
C ARG A 109 -3.71 17.62 -28.52
N LYS A 110 -4.25 16.95 -27.51
CA LYS A 110 -5.60 17.17 -26.98
C LYS A 110 -5.56 17.13 -25.46
N VAL A 111 -6.00 18.22 -24.85
CA VAL A 111 -6.27 18.31 -23.41
C VAL A 111 -7.78 18.16 -23.21
N ARG A 112 -8.19 17.16 -22.43
CA ARG A 112 -9.62 16.92 -22.16
C ARG A 112 -10.01 17.53 -20.83
N LEU A 113 -11.07 18.35 -20.83
CA LEU A 113 -11.55 19.03 -19.62
C LEU A 113 -11.74 18.10 -18.41
N TRP A 114 -12.29 16.89 -18.61
CA TRP A 114 -12.51 15.96 -17.51
C TRP A 114 -11.22 15.54 -16.79
N GLN A 115 -10.09 15.48 -17.50
CA GLN A 115 -8.80 15.11 -16.92
C GLN A 115 -8.24 16.21 -16.02
N LEU A 116 -8.40 17.47 -16.44
CA LEU A 116 -8.00 18.64 -15.67
C LEU A 116 -8.88 18.82 -14.43
N VAL A 117 -10.21 18.77 -14.61
CA VAL A 117 -11.16 18.95 -13.49
C VAL A 117 -11.02 17.81 -12.47
N ALA A 118 -10.77 16.57 -12.93
CA ALA A 118 -10.48 15.47 -12.02
C ALA A 118 -9.17 15.68 -11.27
N LEU A 119 -8.10 16.12 -11.94
CA LEU A 119 -6.82 16.40 -11.28
C LEU A 119 -6.98 17.47 -10.19
N ILE A 120 -7.67 18.57 -10.48
CA ILE A 120 -7.97 19.63 -9.50
C ILE A 120 -8.78 19.08 -8.32
N ALA A 121 -9.83 18.30 -8.59
CA ALA A 121 -10.63 17.67 -7.53
C ALA A 121 -9.76 16.75 -6.64
N GLY A 122 -8.80 16.04 -7.22
CA GLY A 122 -7.84 15.23 -6.47
C GLY A 122 -6.94 16.06 -5.57
N PHE A 123 -6.39 17.16 -6.08
CA PHE A 123 -5.60 18.09 -5.27
C PHE A 123 -6.41 18.63 -4.08
N ILE A 124 -7.68 19.01 -4.30
CA ILE A 124 -8.59 19.43 -3.23
C ILE A 124 -8.78 18.30 -2.21
N GLY A 125 -8.94 17.06 -2.67
CA GLY A 125 -9.01 15.87 -1.80
C GLY A 125 -7.75 15.72 -0.93
N SER A 126 -6.56 15.86 -1.51
CA SER A 126 -5.31 15.80 -0.74
C SER A 126 -5.15 16.93 0.27
N LEU A 127 -5.56 18.15 -0.08
CA LEU A 127 -5.58 19.27 0.86
C LEU A 127 -6.52 19.00 2.04
N SER A 128 -7.67 18.35 1.81
CA SER A 128 -8.61 18.02 2.89
C SER A 128 -8.01 17.10 3.97
N VAL A 129 -7.10 16.19 3.61
CA VAL A 129 -6.40 15.31 4.56
C VAL A 129 -5.34 16.07 5.35
N LEU A 130 -4.62 17.00 4.70
CA LEU A 130 -3.66 17.86 5.38
C LEU A 130 -4.35 18.79 6.38
N GLU A 131 -5.57 19.23 6.07
CA GLU A 131 -6.36 20.08 6.94
C GLU A 131 -7.14 19.34 8.04
N ALA A 132 -7.14 18.00 8.02
CA ALA A 132 -7.87 17.20 8.99
C ALA A 132 -7.31 17.42 10.42
N PRO A 133 -8.16 17.46 11.46
CA PRO A 133 -7.74 17.74 12.83
C PRO A 133 -6.61 16.82 13.33
N GLY A 134 -6.69 15.52 13.01
CA GLY A 134 -5.66 14.55 13.40
C GLY A 134 -4.30 14.85 12.78
N THR A 135 -4.27 15.27 11.51
CA THR A 135 -3.05 15.68 10.82
C THR A 135 -2.51 16.99 11.39
N LYS A 136 -3.38 17.99 11.61
CA LYS A 136 -3.00 19.31 12.17
C LYS A 136 -2.34 19.21 13.54
N ILE A 137 -2.88 18.37 14.43
CA ILE A 137 -2.30 18.16 15.76
C ILE A 137 -0.89 17.55 15.64
N ARG A 138 -0.68 16.61 14.71
CA ARG A 138 0.64 16.00 14.47
C ARG A 138 1.61 16.96 13.77
N SER A 139 1.12 17.85 12.90
CA SER A 139 1.94 18.84 12.17
C SER A 139 2.37 20.03 13.01
N ASN A 140 1.88 20.18 14.25
CA ASN A 140 2.37 21.21 15.18
C ASN A 140 3.83 20.98 15.61
N VAL A 141 4.41 19.81 15.29
CA VAL A 141 5.84 19.56 15.45
C VAL A 141 6.62 20.30 14.35
N ILE A 142 7.34 21.35 14.73
CA ILE A 142 8.18 22.11 13.81
C ILE A 142 9.34 21.23 13.34
N ILE A 143 9.39 20.96 12.03
CA ILE A 143 10.49 20.21 11.41
C ILE A 143 11.61 21.19 11.08
N THR A 144 12.65 21.19 11.91
CA THR A 144 13.88 21.95 11.66
C THR A 144 14.69 21.34 10.52
N LEU A 145 15.57 22.11 9.88
CA LEU A 145 16.43 21.61 8.80
C LEU A 145 17.27 20.38 9.22
N PRO A 146 17.89 20.32 10.42
CA PRO A 146 18.58 19.12 10.88
C PRO A 146 17.65 17.90 10.99
N LYS A 147 16.42 18.08 11.52
CA LYS A 147 15.43 17.00 11.62
C LYS A 147 14.97 16.53 10.24
N PHE A 148 14.76 17.44 9.29
CA PHE A 148 14.45 17.09 7.90
C PHE A 148 15.56 16.26 7.25
N ILE A 149 16.83 16.66 7.42
CA ILE A 149 17.99 15.89 6.89
C ILE A 149 18.07 14.51 7.57
N ALA A 150 17.84 14.43 8.88
CA ALA A 150 17.82 13.16 9.60
C ALA A 150 16.68 12.25 9.09
N ASN A 151 15.47 12.80 8.90
CA ASN A 151 14.34 12.09 8.33
C ASN A 151 14.64 11.63 6.90
N LEU A 152 15.27 12.45 6.05
CA LEU A 152 15.67 12.05 4.70
C LEU A 152 16.62 10.84 4.71
N ARG A 153 17.62 10.84 5.60
CA ARG A 153 18.55 9.70 5.76
C ARG A 153 17.81 8.46 6.24
N GLN A 154 16.91 8.62 7.21
CA GLN A 154 16.11 7.52 7.73
C GLN A 154 15.18 6.93 6.67
N VAL A 155 14.45 7.77 5.93
CA VAL A 155 13.57 7.35 4.83
C VAL A 155 14.37 6.60 3.77
N THR A 156 15.53 7.14 3.38
CA THR A 156 16.43 6.49 2.42
C THR A 156 16.88 5.12 2.94
N SER A 157 17.32 5.03 4.20
CA SER A 157 17.74 3.77 4.80
C SER A 157 16.59 2.75 4.86
N ILE A 158 15.40 3.15 5.30
CA ILE A 158 14.23 2.26 5.35
C ILE A 158 13.87 1.78 3.94
N TYR A 159 13.82 2.70 2.98
CA TYR A 159 13.43 2.41 1.60
C TYR A 159 14.36 1.39 0.94
N PHE A 160 15.68 1.62 1.02
CA PHE A 160 16.64 0.68 0.42
C PHE A 160 16.76 -0.61 1.23
N ASN A 161 16.75 -0.58 2.56
CA ASN A 161 16.90 -1.80 3.37
C ASN A 161 15.72 -2.77 3.22
N ASN A 162 14.52 -2.29 2.89
CA ASN A 162 13.32 -3.14 2.78
C ASN A 162 12.94 -3.47 1.34
N TYR A 163 13.36 -2.67 0.35
CA TYR A 163 12.87 -2.79 -1.03
C TYR A 163 13.99 -2.95 -2.06
N ASN A 164 15.23 -3.21 -1.64
CA ASN A 164 16.38 -3.34 -2.53
C ASN A 164 16.16 -4.40 -3.63
N GLU A 165 15.62 -5.56 -3.26
CA GLU A 165 15.38 -6.67 -4.17
C GLU A 165 14.39 -6.28 -5.28
N LEU A 166 13.34 -5.54 -4.91
CA LEU A 166 12.36 -5.05 -5.87
C LEU A 166 12.96 -3.97 -6.78
N LEU A 167 13.77 -3.06 -6.23
CA LEU A 167 14.44 -2.00 -6.97
C LEU A 167 15.47 -2.57 -7.97
N ILE A 168 16.33 -3.49 -7.53
CA ILE A 168 17.30 -4.20 -8.38
C ILE A 168 16.55 -5.00 -9.44
N GLY A 169 15.45 -5.66 -9.08
CA GLY A 169 14.60 -6.39 -10.02
C GLY A 169 14.02 -5.50 -11.12
N ILE A 170 13.49 -4.33 -10.76
CA ILE A 170 13.00 -3.33 -11.73
C ILE A 170 14.14 -2.85 -12.63
N LEU A 171 15.26 -2.43 -12.05
CA LEU A 171 16.40 -1.88 -12.80
C LEU A 171 17.00 -2.90 -13.76
N SER A 172 17.22 -4.14 -13.31
CA SER A 172 17.77 -5.21 -14.14
C SER A 172 16.85 -5.58 -15.30
N LEU A 173 15.54 -5.73 -15.05
CA LEU A 173 14.55 -5.97 -16.11
C LEU A 173 14.46 -4.80 -17.09
N LEU A 174 14.48 -3.57 -16.59
CA LEU A 174 14.45 -2.38 -17.43
C LEU A 174 15.67 -2.33 -18.36
N ILE A 175 16.88 -2.48 -17.82
CA ILE A 175 18.14 -2.51 -18.59
C ILE A 175 18.11 -3.65 -19.63
N LEU A 176 17.73 -4.85 -19.21
CA LEU A 176 17.64 -6.01 -20.10
C LEU A 176 16.67 -5.76 -21.27
N LEU A 177 15.46 -5.29 -20.99
CA LEU A 177 14.44 -5.04 -22.02
C LEU A 177 14.78 -3.84 -22.93
N LEU A 178 15.56 -2.87 -22.43
CA LEU A 178 16.14 -1.80 -23.24
C LEU A 178 17.21 -2.32 -24.20
N ILE A 179 18.16 -3.14 -23.73
CA ILE A 179 19.20 -3.76 -24.57
C ILE A 179 18.56 -4.59 -25.68
N LEU A 180 17.49 -5.32 -25.35
CA LEU A 180 16.73 -6.14 -26.29
C LEU A 180 15.81 -5.34 -27.22
N LYS A 181 15.71 -4.01 -27.04
CA LYS A 181 14.84 -3.11 -27.82
C LYS A 181 13.36 -3.53 -27.83
N ILE A 182 12.89 -4.11 -26.72
CA ILE A 182 11.50 -4.57 -26.56
C ILE A 182 10.60 -3.44 -26.05
N LEU A 183 11.15 -2.51 -25.26
CA LEU A 183 10.38 -1.43 -24.65
C LEU A 183 10.05 -0.32 -25.64
N THR A 184 8.81 0.18 -25.54
CA THR A 184 8.36 1.39 -26.19
C THR A 184 8.47 2.60 -25.27
N MET A 185 8.39 3.81 -25.82
CA MET A 185 8.32 5.05 -25.02
C MET A 185 7.15 5.06 -24.04
N LYS A 186 6.04 4.39 -24.36
CA LYS A 186 4.89 4.28 -23.48
C LYS A 186 5.23 3.44 -22.25
N ASP A 187 5.97 2.35 -22.44
CA ASP A 187 6.37 1.43 -21.38
C ASP A 187 7.36 2.12 -20.44
N PHE A 188 8.30 2.89 -21.00
CA PHE A 188 9.21 3.72 -20.22
C PHE A 188 8.47 4.75 -19.36
N VAL A 189 7.51 5.48 -19.94
CA VAL A 189 6.67 6.44 -19.20
C VAL A 189 5.84 5.75 -18.13
N PHE A 190 5.33 4.54 -18.39
CA PHE A 190 4.62 3.75 -17.39
C PHE A 190 5.51 3.44 -16.18
N VAL A 191 6.68 2.86 -16.42
CA VAL A 191 7.61 2.47 -15.34
C VAL A 191 8.10 3.70 -14.59
N SER A 192 8.54 4.75 -15.29
CA SER A 192 9.06 5.95 -14.66
C SER A 192 8.00 6.71 -13.86
N SER A 193 6.75 6.79 -14.34
CA SER A 193 5.68 7.47 -13.60
C SER A 193 5.39 6.79 -12.27
N PHE A 194 5.29 5.46 -12.26
CA PHE A 194 5.10 4.69 -11.04
C PHE A 194 6.31 4.74 -10.10
N PHE A 195 7.54 4.72 -10.65
CA PHE A 195 8.75 4.89 -9.85
C PHE A 195 8.81 6.28 -9.18
N ILE A 196 8.48 7.35 -9.92
CA ILE A 196 8.37 8.71 -9.37
C ILE A 196 7.28 8.77 -8.30
N GLY A 197 6.13 8.12 -8.53
CA GLY A 197 5.07 8.02 -7.53
C GLY A 197 5.52 7.30 -6.26
N SER A 198 6.28 6.20 -6.40
CA SER A 198 6.89 5.51 -5.25
C SER A 198 7.80 6.44 -4.46
N ILE A 199 8.73 7.12 -5.12
CA ILE A 199 9.65 8.08 -4.49
C ILE A 199 8.87 9.21 -3.82
N ALA A 200 7.87 9.78 -4.48
CA ALA A 200 7.06 10.86 -3.93
C ALA A 200 6.32 10.41 -2.65
N ALA A 201 5.73 9.21 -2.66
CA ALA A 201 5.07 8.65 -1.48
C ALA A 201 6.07 8.43 -0.32
N ALA A 202 7.22 7.80 -0.57
CA ALA A 202 8.23 7.54 0.45
C ALA A 202 8.86 8.84 1.00
N TYR A 203 9.36 9.70 0.12
CA TYR A 203 10.15 10.88 0.51
C TYR A 203 9.31 12.04 1.04
N SER A 204 7.98 12.03 0.82
CA SER A 204 7.08 12.94 1.55
C SER A 204 7.18 12.76 3.07
N LEU A 205 7.54 11.57 3.55
CA LEU A 205 7.74 11.28 4.98
C LEU A 205 8.96 12.00 5.58
N ALA A 206 9.83 12.59 4.76
CA ALA A 206 10.88 13.47 5.26
C ALA A 206 10.29 14.69 6.00
N LEU A 207 9.09 15.11 5.59
CA LEU A 207 8.30 16.19 6.19
C LEU A 207 7.30 15.68 7.25
N ALA A 208 7.40 14.43 7.68
CA ALA A 208 6.55 13.88 8.73
C ALA A 208 7.26 13.93 10.11
N PRO A 209 6.50 14.05 11.21
CA PRO A 209 7.05 13.95 12.57
C PRO A 209 7.69 12.57 12.82
N GLU A 210 7.09 11.53 12.26
CA GLU A 210 7.47 10.13 12.42
C GLU A 210 7.50 9.43 11.05
N THR A 211 8.39 8.44 10.92
CA THR A 211 8.66 7.70 9.67
C THR A 211 8.47 6.19 9.87
N PRO A 212 7.28 5.73 10.31
CA PRO A 212 7.05 4.31 10.57
C PRO A 212 7.05 3.50 9.26
N LEU A 213 7.52 2.24 9.31
CA LEU A 213 7.63 1.38 8.13
C LEU A 213 6.28 1.18 7.42
N ARG A 214 5.18 0.97 8.16
CA ARG A 214 3.80 0.97 7.60
C ARG A 214 3.45 2.13 6.67
N ALA A 215 4.03 3.32 6.83
CA ALA A 215 3.72 4.48 5.99
C ALA A 215 4.26 4.33 4.55
N PHE A 216 5.17 3.40 4.30
CA PHE A 216 5.68 3.11 2.96
C PHE A 216 4.72 2.25 2.12
N PHE A 217 3.55 1.85 2.64
CA PHE A 217 2.62 0.96 1.95
C PHE A 217 2.33 1.38 0.51
N GLY A 218 1.90 2.63 0.27
CA GLY A 218 1.59 3.08 -1.09
C GLY A 218 2.82 3.19 -1.99
N SER A 219 3.98 3.54 -1.41
CA SER A 219 5.25 3.53 -2.13
C SER A 219 5.57 2.13 -2.69
N VAL A 220 5.41 1.09 -1.87
CA VAL A 220 5.61 -0.30 -2.31
C VAL A 220 4.60 -0.73 -3.36
N ILE A 221 3.32 -0.38 -3.20
CA ILE A 221 2.31 -0.68 -4.22
C ILE A 221 2.73 -0.08 -5.58
N PHE A 222 3.24 1.15 -5.59
CA PHE A 222 3.75 1.79 -6.80
C PHE A 222 5.05 1.18 -7.34
N LEU A 223 5.80 0.41 -6.57
CA LEU A 223 6.93 -0.40 -7.09
C LEU A 223 6.48 -1.76 -7.64
N ILE A 224 5.52 -2.42 -6.97
CA ILE A 224 5.01 -3.74 -7.38
C ILE A 224 4.37 -3.66 -8.78
N ILE A 225 3.59 -2.61 -9.06
CA ILE A 225 2.90 -2.44 -10.34
C ILE A 225 3.86 -2.45 -11.55
N PRO A 226 4.89 -1.56 -11.64
CA PRO A 226 5.83 -1.57 -12.76
C PRO A 226 6.72 -2.82 -12.79
N PHE A 227 7.04 -3.42 -11.64
CA PHE A 227 7.77 -4.69 -11.62
C PHE A 227 6.98 -5.82 -12.29
N VAL A 228 5.73 -6.03 -11.89
CA VAL A 228 4.85 -7.05 -12.49
C VAL A 228 4.64 -6.78 -13.98
N TYR A 229 4.53 -5.51 -14.37
CA TYR A 229 4.42 -5.11 -15.76
C TYR A 229 5.67 -5.48 -16.58
N LEU A 230 6.88 -5.17 -16.12
CA LEU A 230 8.14 -5.52 -16.77
C LEU A 230 8.32 -7.05 -16.88
N VAL A 231 8.03 -7.78 -15.80
CA VAL A 231 8.07 -9.26 -15.83
C VAL A 231 7.08 -9.81 -16.87
N THR A 232 5.89 -9.23 -16.97
CA THR A 232 4.88 -9.66 -17.95
C THR A 232 5.35 -9.42 -19.39
N ILE A 233 5.98 -8.27 -19.67
CA ILE A 233 6.61 -8.01 -20.99
C ILE A 233 7.69 -9.05 -21.27
N PHE A 234 8.63 -9.22 -20.34
CA PHE A 234 9.74 -10.17 -20.49
C PHE A 234 9.26 -11.59 -20.82
N ILE A 235 8.32 -12.10 -20.04
CA ILE A 235 7.75 -13.45 -20.21
C ILE A 235 7.04 -13.62 -21.56
N ASN A 236 6.37 -12.57 -22.05
CA ASN A 236 5.64 -12.63 -23.32
C ASN A 236 6.55 -12.47 -24.53
N SER A 237 7.64 -11.71 -24.42
CA SER A 237 8.58 -11.50 -25.52
C SER A 237 9.57 -12.66 -25.70
N PHE A 238 10.03 -13.27 -24.61
CA PHE A 238 11.14 -14.22 -24.67
C PHE A 238 10.72 -15.69 -24.78
N VAL A 239 9.61 -16.07 -24.16
CA VAL A 239 9.26 -17.50 -24.11
C VAL A 239 8.30 -17.87 -25.22
N LYS A 240 8.88 -18.13 -26.40
CA LYS A 240 8.19 -18.49 -27.64
C LYS A 240 7.62 -19.92 -27.62
N LEU A 241 8.32 -20.85 -26.98
CA LEU A 241 7.86 -22.24 -26.82
C LEU A 241 7.00 -22.38 -25.56
N LYS A 242 5.75 -22.82 -25.73
CA LYS A 242 4.78 -22.97 -24.63
C LYS A 242 5.30 -23.88 -23.51
N LEU A 243 6.04 -24.93 -23.84
CA LEU A 243 6.50 -25.94 -22.87
C LEU A 243 7.64 -25.42 -21.98
N THR A 244 8.67 -24.78 -22.55
CA THR A 244 9.77 -24.22 -21.75
C THR A 244 9.29 -23.07 -20.86
N LYS A 245 8.33 -22.26 -21.34
CA LYS A 245 7.62 -21.26 -20.54
C LYS A 245 6.96 -21.89 -19.33
N PHE A 246 6.26 -22.98 -19.54
CA PHE A 246 5.55 -23.67 -18.49
C PHE A 246 6.51 -24.23 -17.44
N CYS A 247 7.60 -24.89 -17.85
CA CYS A 247 8.57 -25.47 -16.92
C CYS A 247 9.32 -24.42 -16.08
N VAL A 248 9.87 -23.38 -16.71
CA VAL A 248 10.63 -22.35 -16.00
C VAL A 248 9.74 -21.60 -15.01
N LEU A 249 8.55 -21.16 -15.44
CA LEU A 249 7.61 -20.49 -14.55
C LEU A 249 7.11 -21.44 -13.46
N GLY A 250 6.90 -22.72 -13.77
CA GLY A 250 6.52 -23.74 -12.80
C GLY A 250 7.54 -23.92 -11.68
N ILE A 251 8.84 -23.96 -12.01
CA ILE A 251 9.92 -24.06 -11.01
C ILE A 251 9.97 -22.81 -10.14
N ILE A 252 9.93 -21.62 -10.75
CA ILE A 252 9.92 -20.35 -10.01
C ILE A 252 8.73 -20.31 -9.04
N TYR A 253 7.55 -20.72 -9.52
CA TYR A 253 6.37 -20.77 -8.67
C TYR A 253 6.48 -21.79 -7.55
N LEU A 254 7.05 -22.96 -7.81
CA LEU A 254 7.25 -23.96 -6.78
C LEU A 254 8.13 -23.40 -5.66
N VAL A 255 9.26 -22.78 -6.03
CA VAL A 255 10.19 -22.17 -5.06
C VAL A 255 9.49 -21.07 -4.25
N VAL A 256 8.83 -20.13 -4.92
CA VAL A 256 8.13 -19.02 -4.25
C VAL A 256 6.94 -19.50 -3.41
N SER A 257 6.26 -20.56 -3.83
CA SER A 257 5.16 -21.15 -3.06
C SER A 257 5.67 -21.83 -1.80
N VAL A 258 6.81 -22.54 -1.87
CA VAL A 258 7.42 -23.16 -0.69
C VAL A 258 7.90 -22.10 0.31
N THR A 259 8.53 -21.02 -0.15
CA THR A 259 8.93 -19.92 0.74
C THR A 259 7.71 -19.23 1.36
N PHE A 260 6.66 -19.00 0.57
CA PHE A 260 5.40 -18.46 1.05
C PHE A 260 4.77 -19.36 2.11
N LEU A 261 4.65 -20.67 1.87
CA LEU A 261 4.04 -21.61 2.83
C LEU A 261 4.79 -21.64 4.16
N ASN A 262 6.13 -21.55 4.13
CA ASN A 262 6.93 -21.49 5.35
C ASN A 262 6.68 -20.18 6.13
N SER A 263 6.69 -19.04 5.43
CA SER A 263 6.39 -17.73 6.03
C SER A 263 4.95 -17.67 6.58
N TYR A 264 3.97 -18.15 5.80
CA TYR A 264 2.57 -18.23 6.19
C TYR A 264 2.37 -19.13 7.41
N ARG A 265 3.04 -20.27 7.48
CA ARG A 265 2.96 -21.17 8.64
C ARG A 265 3.41 -20.46 9.93
N THR A 266 4.50 -19.69 9.88
CA THR A 266 4.97 -18.89 11.01
C THR A 266 3.96 -17.80 11.37
N ALA A 267 3.45 -17.07 10.38
CA ALA A 267 2.42 -16.05 10.58
C ALA A 267 1.15 -16.62 11.21
N TYR A 268 0.67 -17.75 10.71
CA TYR A 268 -0.51 -18.43 11.20
C TYR A 268 -0.33 -18.90 12.65
N ARG A 269 0.80 -19.53 12.96
CA ARG A 269 1.11 -19.98 14.33
C ARG A 269 1.10 -18.80 15.29
N ASP A 270 1.81 -17.73 14.95
CA ASP A 270 1.91 -16.55 15.81
C ASP A 270 0.54 -15.88 16.03
N ASN A 271 -0.23 -15.65 14.96
CA ASN A 271 -1.59 -15.11 15.06
C ASN A 271 -2.55 -16.02 15.83
N SER A 272 -2.39 -17.34 15.74
CA SER A 272 -3.24 -18.29 16.47
C SER A 272 -3.04 -18.21 17.99
N ILE A 273 -1.82 -17.91 18.44
CA ILE A 273 -1.50 -17.73 19.87
C ILE A 273 -2.18 -16.47 20.39
N THR A 274 -2.03 -15.33 19.70
CA THR A 274 -2.67 -14.09 20.11
C THR A 274 -4.20 -14.18 20.03
N PHE A 275 -4.74 -14.88 19.02
CA PHE A 275 -6.18 -15.14 18.92
C PHE A 275 -6.71 -15.96 20.12
N ALA A 276 -5.98 -17.00 20.54
CA ALA A 276 -6.34 -17.77 21.72
C ALA A 276 -6.31 -16.93 23.01
N GLN A 277 -5.29 -16.07 23.18
CA GLN A 277 -5.20 -15.14 24.31
C GLN A 277 -6.39 -14.17 24.35
N ILE A 278 -6.73 -13.55 23.21
CA ILE A 278 -7.90 -12.66 23.10
C ILE A 278 -9.17 -13.41 23.43
N THR A 279 -9.37 -14.61 22.88
CA THR A 279 -10.55 -15.44 23.15
C THR A 279 -10.69 -15.76 24.64
N ASN A 280 -9.58 -16.06 25.32
CA ASN A 280 -9.59 -16.29 26.76
C ASN A 280 -9.89 -15.01 27.54
N ASN A 281 -9.34 -13.87 27.12
CA ASN A 281 -9.66 -12.57 27.73
C ASN A 281 -11.15 -12.23 27.59
N LEU A 282 -11.75 -12.47 26.42
CA LEU A 282 -13.18 -12.24 26.21
C LEU A 282 -14.04 -13.11 27.14
N LYS A 283 -13.73 -14.41 27.25
CA LYS A 283 -14.40 -15.31 28.21
C LYS A 283 -14.23 -14.83 29.66
N LYS A 284 -13.06 -14.31 30.01
CA LYS A 284 -12.79 -13.76 31.35
C LYS A 284 -13.63 -12.51 31.61
N ILE A 285 -13.73 -11.59 30.65
CA ILE A 285 -14.60 -10.40 30.75
C ILE A 285 -16.05 -10.79 31.02
N GLU A 286 -16.56 -11.79 30.29
CA GLU A 286 -17.94 -12.26 30.46
C GLU A 286 -18.17 -12.87 31.84
N LYS A 287 -17.24 -13.72 32.32
CA LYS A 287 -17.34 -14.39 33.62
C LYS A 287 -17.18 -13.44 34.81
N GLU A 288 -16.32 -12.43 34.67
CA GLU A 288 -15.94 -11.52 35.76
C GLU A 288 -16.63 -10.15 35.67
N ARG A 289 -17.76 -10.06 34.97
CA ARG A 289 -18.43 -8.78 34.67
C ARG A 289 -18.80 -7.96 35.90
N SER A 290 -19.10 -8.62 37.03
CA SER A 290 -19.41 -7.98 38.31
C SER A 290 -18.18 -7.48 39.07
N ASN A 291 -16.97 -7.92 38.68
CA ASN A 291 -15.75 -7.55 39.38
C ASN A 291 -15.45 -6.05 39.18
N PRO A 292 -14.95 -5.37 40.23
CA PRO A 292 -14.61 -3.95 40.14
C PRO A 292 -13.42 -3.69 39.20
N LEU A 293 -12.55 -4.68 39.03
CA LEU A 293 -11.38 -4.62 38.16
C LEU A 293 -11.14 -6.00 37.53
N ILE A 294 -11.05 -6.05 36.20
CA ILE A 294 -10.72 -7.26 35.45
C ILE A 294 -9.28 -7.17 34.94
N ILE A 295 -8.48 -8.20 35.17
CA ILE A 295 -7.08 -8.26 34.75
C ILE A 295 -6.97 -9.17 33.53
N LEU A 296 -6.47 -8.66 32.41
CA LEU A 296 -6.39 -9.39 31.14
C LEU A 296 -4.94 -9.51 30.68
N LYS A 297 -4.57 -10.66 30.14
CA LYS A 297 -3.23 -10.84 29.55
C LYS A 297 -3.13 -10.02 28.27
N VAL A 298 -2.07 -9.23 28.10
CA VAL A 298 -1.92 -8.41 26.90
C VAL A 298 -1.41 -9.28 25.75
N PRO A 299 -2.14 -9.41 24.62
CA PRO A 299 -1.61 -10.13 23.46
C PRO A 299 -0.48 -9.32 22.84
N ARG A 300 0.68 -9.96 22.69
CA ARG A 300 1.90 -9.36 22.15
C ARG A 300 2.52 -10.31 21.12
N SER A 301 3.06 -9.72 20.06
CA SER A 301 3.87 -10.42 19.08
C SER A 301 4.99 -9.49 18.61
N ASP A 302 6.16 -10.06 18.37
CA ASP A 302 7.29 -9.38 17.72
C ASP A 302 7.34 -9.69 16.21
N TYR A 303 6.31 -10.36 15.67
CA TYR A 303 6.23 -10.74 14.27
C TYR A 303 5.36 -9.76 13.47
N ASN A 304 5.94 -9.16 12.43
CA ASN A 304 5.30 -8.09 11.64
C ASN A 304 4.07 -8.52 10.83
N TYR A 305 3.74 -9.81 10.76
CA TYR A 305 2.47 -10.34 10.20
C TYR A 305 1.37 -10.50 11.25
N ASN A 306 1.57 -10.05 12.49
CA ASN A 306 0.57 -10.09 13.54
C ASN A 306 -0.04 -8.70 13.78
N ALA A 307 -1.36 -8.63 13.91
CA ALA A 307 -2.08 -7.38 14.18
C ALA A 307 -1.68 -6.71 15.50
N HIS A 308 -1.07 -7.44 16.43
CA HIS A 308 -0.59 -6.93 17.72
C HIS A 308 0.88 -6.48 17.71
N PHE A 309 1.57 -6.59 16.58
CA PHE A 309 2.94 -6.13 16.43
C PHE A 309 3.00 -4.60 16.53
N GLN A 310 3.61 -4.09 17.61
CA GLN A 310 3.79 -2.65 17.89
C GLN A 310 2.51 -1.79 17.78
N THR A 311 1.33 -2.38 17.96
CA THR A 311 0.06 -1.65 18.03
C THR A 311 -0.31 -1.35 19.47
N ALA A 312 -0.97 -0.22 19.69
CA ALA A 312 -1.50 0.13 21.01
C ALA A 312 -2.45 -0.96 21.55
N ASN A 313 -2.30 -1.28 22.83
CA ASN A 313 -3.09 -2.28 23.53
C ASN A 313 -3.20 -1.94 25.02
N LEU A 314 -3.84 -2.81 25.80
CA LEU A 314 -4.00 -2.71 27.23
C LEU A 314 -2.69 -2.37 27.97
N GLN A 315 -2.80 -1.51 28.99
CA GLN A 315 -1.70 -1.06 29.86
C GLN A 315 -1.95 -1.42 31.32
N GLU A 316 -0.96 -1.26 32.20
CA GLU A 316 -1.11 -1.57 33.63
C GLU A 316 -2.07 -0.60 34.35
N ASP A 317 -2.06 0.68 33.96
CA ASP A 317 -2.95 1.70 34.50
C ASP A 317 -4.39 1.50 33.97
N PRO A 318 -5.38 1.22 34.84
CA PRO A 318 -6.78 1.11 34.43
C PRO A 318 -7.35 2.38 33.77
N ASN A 319 -6.79 3.55 34.10
CA ASN A 319 -7.23 4.84 33.56
C ASN A 319 -6.59 5.15 32.20
N HIS A 320 -5.66 4.33 31.71
CA HIS A 320 -5.11 4.49 30.37
C HIS A 320 -6.23 4.49 29.31
N TRP A 321 -6.11 5.32 28.27
CA TRP A 321 -7.18 5.58 27.31
C TRP A 321 -7.74 4.29 26.68
N PHE A 322 -6.86 3.35 26.31
CA PHE A 322 -7.24 2.09 25.69
C PHE A 322 -8.04 1.21 26.66
N ASN A 323 -7.60 1.11 27.91
CA ASN A 323 -8.26 0.33 28.96
C ASN A 323 -9.64 0.90 29.26
N SER A 324 -9.73 2.23 29.40
CA SER A 324 -10.99 2.94 29.63
C SER A 324 -11.98 2.72 28.49
N TRP A 325 -11.51 2.78 27.24
CA TRP A 325 -12.34 2.50 26.06
C TRP A 325 -12.82 1.06 26.02
N MET A 326 -11.94 0.09 26.29
CA MET A 326 -12.28 -1.32 26.32
C MET A 326 -13.30 -1.63 27.43
N ALA A 327 -13.09 -1.09 28.64
CA ALA A 327 -14.01 -1.24 29.76
C ALA A 327 -15.41 -0.70 29.44
N ARG A 328 -15.49 0.49 28.81
CA ARG A 328 -16.76 1.06 28.33
C ARG A 328 -17.42 0.20 27.26
N TYR A 329 -16.67 -0.27 26.28
CA TYR A 329 -17.18 -1.13 25.21
C TYR A 329 -17.81 -2.42 25.74
N TYR A 330 -17.14 -3.09 26.68
CA TYR A 330 -17.65 -4.33 27.30
C TYR A 330 -18.60 -4.09 28.49
N LYS A 331 -18.84 -2.83 28.87
CA LYS A 331 -19.70 -2.43 29.98
C LYS A 331 -19.27 -3.08 31.31
N VAL A 332 -17.99 -2.94 31.65
CA VAL A 332 -17.39 -3.35 32.93
C VAL A 332 -16.76 -2.13 33.63
N LYS A 333 -16.53 -2.22 34.95
CA LYS A 333 -16.08 -1.07 35.76
C LYS A 333 -14.66 -0.61 35.40
N ALA A 334 -13.71 -1.54 35.36
CA ALA A 334 -12.32 -1.24 35.02
C ALA A 334 -11.63 -2.48 34.44
N ILE A 335 -10.64 -2.26 33.56
CA ILE A 335 -9.79 -3.29 32.99
C ILE A 335 -8.34 -2.85 33.15
N LYS A 336 -7.44 -3.77 33.48
CA LYS A 336 -6.00 -3.56 33.30
C LYS A 336 -5.31 -4.70 32.55
N GLY A 337 -4.26 -4.35 31.84
CA GLY A 337 -3.34 -5.29 31.21
C GLY A 337 -2.42 -5.91 32.24
N GLN A 338 -2.14 -7.20 32.06
CA GLN A 338 -1.07 -7.94 32.69
C GLN A 338 -0.07 -8.34 31.61
N PHE A 339 1.18 -7.96 31.82
CA PHE A 339 2.31 -8.37 31.01
C PHE A 339 2.91 -9.64 31.63
N ASP A 340 3.41 -10.54 30.79
CA ASP A 340 4.09 -11.76 31.24
C ASP A 340 5.50 -11.45 31.77
#